data_AF-A0A956AS67-F1
#
_entry.id   AF-A0A956AS67-F1
#
_cell.length_a   1.000
_cell.length_b   1.000
_cell.length_c   1.000
_cell.angle_alpha   90.00
_cell.angle_beta   90.00
_cell.angle_gamma   90.00
#
_symmetry.space_group_name_H-M   'P 1'
#
loop_
_entity.id
_entity.type
_entity.pdbx_description
1 polymer ?
#
loop_
_entity_poly.entity_id
_entity_poly.type
_entity_poly.pdbx_seq_one_letter_code
_entity_poly.pdbx_strand_id
1 'polypeptide(L)'
;AAAGAAGVEAGKAGMRAGAAGMRAGAAGMRAGVAAGNLGKLGGLAAGGPLLCAAGQNCKQKCPKGNCPMTCQSGSNCKLTCSGGACAQTCESGSNCNFTCSGGRCAQQCLAGSNCDFTCSGGSCARTVAAGANMRHTCTGGSCTKTGP
;
A
#
# COMPACT_ATOMS: atom_id res chain seq x y z
N ALA A 1 -9.13 23.18 41.71
CA ALA A 1 -8.82 23.62 40.33
C ALA A 1 -9.11 22.43 39.42
N ALA A 2 -10.24 22.40 38.68
CA ALA A 2 -10.48 23.09 37.40
C ALA A 2 -9.37 22.75 36.39
N ALA A 3 -9.58 22.25 35.17
CA ALA A 3 -10.71 22.12 34.25
C ALA A 3 -10.38 20.91 33.32
N GLY A 4 -11.17 20.39 32.38
CA GLY A 4 -12.37 20.85 31.69
C GLY A 4 -12.56 19.93 30.47
N ALA A 5 -13.81 19.68 30.10
CA ALA A 5 -14.22 18.86 28.96
C ALA A 5 -13.97 19.56 27.61
N ALA A 6 -13.78 18.78 26.54
CA ALA A 6 -14.13 19.07 25.13
C ALA A 6 -13.86 17.78 24.34
N GLY A 7 -14.83 17.08 23.75
CA GLY A 7 -15.66 17.55 22.63
C GLY A 7 -14.88 17.33 21.31
N VAL A 8 -15.42 16.94 20.17
CA VAL A 8 -16.79 16.74 19.69
C VAL A 8 -16.66 15.91 18.41
N GLU A 9 -17.73 15.19 18.08
CA GLU A 9 -18.06 14.67 16.77
C GLU A 9 -17.74 15.63 15.60
N ALA A 10 -17.30 15.06 14.48
CA ALA A 10 -17.57 15.56 13.14
C ALA A 10 -17.44 14.35 12.20
N GLY A 11 -18.47 13.87 11.52
CA GLY A 11 -19.47 14.65 10.81
C GLY A 11 -19.27 14.38 9.33
N LYS A 12 -20.18 13.58 8.77
CA LYS A 12 -20.26 13.23 7.34
C LYS A 12 -20.23 14.49 6.48
N ALA A 13 -19.32 14.57 5.49
CA ALA A 13 -19.51 15.42 4.32
C ALA A 13 -18.52 15.05 3.19
N GLY A 14 -19.04 14.92 1.97
CA GLY A 14 -18.29 15.35 0.80
C GLY A 14 -17.45 14.29 0.08
N MET A 15 -18.13 13.42 -0.68
CA MET A 15 -17.63 13.11 -2.01
C MET A 15 -17.43 14.43 -2.80
N ARG A 16 -16.41 14.45 -3.66
CA ARG A 16 -16.17 15.37 -4.81
C ARG A 16 -14.96 16.29 -4.64
N ALA A 17 -13.81 15.82 -5.14
CA ALA A 17 -12.79 16.60 -5.87
C ALA A 17 -11.66 15.60 -6.20
N GLY A 18 -11.39 15.20 -7.44
CA GLY A 18 -11.21 16.10 -8.58
C GLY A 18 -9.91 16.88 -8.40
N ALA A 19 -8.77 16.23 -8.70
CA ALA A 19 -7.47 16.82 -9.03
C ALA A 19 -7.14 18.22 -8.43
N ALA A 20 -7.07 18.37 -7.10
CA ALA A 20 -6.56 19.60 -6.46
C ALA A 20 -6.03 19.41 -5.01
N GLY A 21 -5.77 18.18 -4.56
CA GLY A 21 -5.52 17.87 -3.14
C GLY A 21 -4.06 17.75 -2.69
N MET A 22 -3.08 18.08 -3.54
CA MET A 22 -1.67 18.07 -3.12
C MET A 22 -1.34 19.37 -2.37
N ARG A 23 -1.78 19.52 -1.09
CA ARG A 23 -1.24 20.51 -0.11
C ARG A 23 -2.05 20.55 1.20
N ALA A 24 -2.30 19.41 1.84
CA ALA A 24 -2.69 19.35 3.26
C ALA A 24 -2.54 17.90 3.73
N GLY A 25 -1.80 17.54 4.76
CA GLY A 25 -0.92 18.26 5.65
C GLY A 25 -0.21 17.16 6.43
N ALA A 26 1.11 17.26 6.52
CA ALA A 26 2.01 16.35 7.20
C ALA A 26 1.85 16.35 8.75
N ALA A 27 0.62 16.38 9.26
CA ALA A 27 0.30 16.54 10.68
C ALA A 27 -0.34 15.29 11.34
N GLY A 28 -0.37 14.15 10.65
CA GLY A 28 -0.94 12.90 11.16
C GLY A 28 0.06 11.76 11.42
N MET A 29 1.33 11.89 11.02
CA MET A 29 2.34 10.86 11.26
C MET A 29 3.15 11.16 12.52
N ARG A 30 2.48 11.14 13.69
CA ARG A 30 3.17 11.07 14.98
C ARG A 30 3.07 9.65 15.52
N ALA A 31 3.78 8.75 14.86
CA ALA A 31 4.22 7.48 15.45
C ALA A 31 5.65 7.21 14.95
N GLY A 32 6.57 7.99 15.54
CA GLY A 32 8.01 7.75 15.67
C GLY A 32 8.82 7.32 14.45
N VAL A 33 9.48 8.27 13.77
CA VAL A 33 10.89 8.13 13.38
C VAL A 33 11.53 9.53 13.37
N ALA A 34 12.56 9.73 14.18
CA ALA A 34 13.36 10.95 14.21
C ALA A 34 13.99 11.21 12.84
N ALA A 35 13.94 12.47 12.41
CA ALA A 35 14.48 12.95 11.15
C ALA A 35 16.00 12.64 11.03
N GLY A 36 16.33 11.65 10.20
CA GLY A 36 17.68 11.37 9.76
C GLY A 36 17.64 10.66 8.41
N ASN A 37 17.87 11.40 7.33
CA ASN A 37 18.01 10.89 5.95
C ASN A 37 16.91 9.93 5.46
N LEU A 38 15.72 10.51 5.21
CA LEU A 38 14.55 9.87 4.62
C LEU A 38 14.71 9.45 3.13
N GLY A 39 15.92 9.47 2.59
CA GLY A 39 16.25 8.96 1.24
C GLY A 39 16.77 7.51 1.23
N LYS A 40 16.88 6.85 2.40
CA LYS A 40 17.51 5.53 2.53
C LYS A 40 16.82 4.57 3.52
N LEU A 41 15.59 4.89 3.94
CA LEU A 41 14.81 4.10 4.90
C LEU A 41 13.47 3.65 4.30
N GLY A 42 13.53 2.97 3.16
CA GLY A 42 12.42 2.15 2.69
C GLY A 42 12.32 0.91 3.58
N GLY A 43 11.56 1.01 4.66
CA GLY A 43 11.25 -0.11 5.54
C GLY A 43 10.90 0.32 6.96
N LEU A 44 9.66 0.77 7.19
CA LEU A 44 9.09 0.64 8.53
C LEU A 44 9.02 -0.85 8.85
N ALA A 45 9.94 -1.30 9.70
CA ALA A 45 9.83 -2.59 10.35
C ALA A 45 8.58 -2.57 11.25
N ALA A 46 7.81 -3.67 11.16
CA ALA A 46 6.66 -4.00 12.00
C ALA A 46 5.30 -3.38 11.61
N GLY A 47 4.65 -3.97 10.60
CA GLY A 47 3.19 -4.12 10.58
C GLY A 47 2.33 -2.91 10.21
N GLY A 48 2.90 -1.71 10.09
CA GLY A 48 2.14 -0.50 9.78
C GLY A 48 1.88 -0.25 8.29
N PRO A 49 0.83 0.51 7.95
CA PRO A 49 0.62 1.04 6.60
C PRO A 49 1.83 1.85 6.14
N LEU A 50 2.47 1.46 5.04
CA LEU A 50 3.55 2.23 4.41
C LEU A 50 3.00 3.01 3.21
N LEU A 51 3.26 4.30 3.18
CA LEU A 51 3.02 5.14 2.00
C LEU A 51 4.35 5.42 1.29
N CYS A 52 4.48 4.96 0.05
CA CYS A 52 5.59 5.30 -0.82
C CYS A 52 5.26 6.55 -1.63
N ALA A 53 6.02 7.63 -1.41
CA ALA A 53 5.82 8.87 -2.14
C ALA A 53 6.12 8.73 -3.64
N ALA A 54 5.57 9.65 -4.45
CA ALA A 54 5.71 9.61 -5.90
C ALA A 54 7.19 9.65 -6.33
N GLY A 55 7.55 8.85 -7.33
CA GLY A 55 8.94 8.76 -7.83
C GLY A 55 9.95 8.13 -6.88
N GLN A 56 9.52 7.60 -5.71
CA GLN A 56 10.43 7.01 -4.73
C GLN A 56 10.56 5.49 -4.89
N ASN A 57 11.66 4.95 -4.35
CA ASN A 57 11.91 3.51 -4.33
C ASN A 57 11.70 2.97 -2.91
N CYS A 58 10.61 2.24 -2.69
CA CYS A 58 10.23 1.71 -1.40
C CYS A 58 10.37 0.20 -1.35
N LYS A 59 10.89 -0.31 -0.23
CA LYS A 59 10.99 -1.74 0.04
C LYS A 59 10.38 -2.00 1.42
N GLN A 60 9.56 -3.03 1.56
CA GLN A 60 8.99 -3.41 2.85
C GLN A 60 8.97 -4.92 2.98
N LYS A 61 9.43 -5.39 4.14
CA LYS A 61 9.34 -6.80 4.53
C LYS A 61 8.34 -6.92 5.66
N CYS A 62 7.35 -7.80 5.46
CA CYS A 62 6.29 -8.07 6.40
C CYS A 62 6.31 -9.54 6.82
N PRO A 63 7.20 -9.93 7.75
CA PRO A 63 7.29 -11.31 8.19
C PRO A 63 6.08 -11.76 9.00
N LYS A 64 5.45 -10.84 9.74
CA LYS A 64 4.28 -11.10 10.59
C LYS A 64 2.93 -11.06 9.84
N GLY A 65 2.93 -10.63 8.57
CA GLY A 65 1.70 -10.43 7.81
C GLY A 65 0.95 -9.14 8.17
N ASN A 66 -0.19 -8.92 7.52
CA ASN A 66 -1.08 -7.75 7.73
C ASN A 66 -0.41 -6.39 7.49
N CYS A 67 0.49 -6.29 6.51
CA CYS A 67 1.08 -5.00 6.12
C CYS A 67 0.41 -4.44 4.86
N PRO A 68 -0.27 -3.30 4.95
CA PRO A 68 -0.68 -2.53 3.78
C PRO A 68 0.46 -1.63 3.27
N MET A 69 0.65 -1.57 1.96
CA MET A 69 1.56 -0.65 1.29
C MET A 69 0.81 0.09 0.17
N THR A 70 0.97 1.41 0.10
CA THR A 70 0.44 2.23 -0.99
C THR A 70 1.58 2.87 -1.77
N CYS A 71 1.53 2.74 -3.09
CA CYS A 71 2.56 3.16 -4.02
C CYS A 71 2.02 4.28 -4.89
N GLN A 72 2.53 5.49 -4.68
CA GLN A 72 2.11 6.66 -5.44
C GLN A 72 2.65 6.62 -6.89
N SER A 73 2.14 7.50 -7.74
CA SER A 73 2.50 7.55 -9.15
C SER A 73 4.02 7.62 -9.38
N GLY A 74 4.52 6.82 -10.32
CA GLY A 74 5.95 6.76 -10.66
C GLY A 74 6.84 6.13 -9.59
N SER A 75 6.30 5.62 -8.48
CA SER A 75 7.10 4.97 -7.44
C SER A 75 7.46 3.52 -7.80
N ASN A 76 8.59 3.04 -7.29
CA ASN A 76 9.03 1.65 -7.40
C ASN A 76 8.87 0.97 -6.04
N CYS A 77 7.85 0.15 -5.90
CA CYS A 77 7.51 -0.52 -4.66
C CYS A 77 7.86 -2.00 -4.69
N LYS A 78 8.51 -2.48 -3.64
CA LYS A 78 8.74 -3.91 -3.40
C LYS A 78 8.21 -4.33 -2.03
N LEU A 79 7.15 -5.13 -2.01
CA LEU A 79 6.58 -5.71 -0.80
C LEU A 79 6.87 -7.21 -0.75
N THR A 80 7.42 -7.67 0.36
CA THR A 80 7.59 -9.10 0.65
C THR A 80 6.81 -9.46 1.89
N CYS A 81 5.80 -10.32 1.75
CA CYS A 81 4.90 -10.73 2.83
C CYS A 81 4.95 -12.24 3.03
N SER A 82 5.58 -12.68 4.11
CA SER A 82 5.62 -14.10 4.47
C SER A 82 4.56 -14.50 5.50
N GLY A 83 4.04 -13.56 6.29
CA GLY A 83 2.97 -13.84 7.26
C GLY A 83 1.56 -13.82 6.69
N GLY A 84 1.40 -13.46 5.40
CA GLY A 84 0.10 -13.42 4.73
C GLY A 84 -0.74 -12.18 5.05
N ALA A 85 -1.93 -12.10 4.44
CA ALA A 85 -2.90 -11.01 4.65
C ALA A 85 -2.37 -9.59 4.38
N CYS A 86 -1.33 -9.46 3.54
CA CYS A 86 -0.80 -8.15 3.15
C CYS A 86 -1.57 -7.56 1.98
N ALA A 87 -1.62 -6.23 1.92
CA ALA A 87 -2.26 -5.49 0.85
C ALA A 87 -1.25 -4.57 0.16
N GLN A 88 -1.28 -4.49 -1.17
CA GLN A 88 -0.51 -3.51 -1.93
C GLN A 88 -1.41 -2.78 -2.92
N THR A 89 -1.38 -1.44 -2.89
CA THR A 89 -2.10 -0.58 -3.83
C THR A 89 -1.10 0.18 -4.70
N CYS A 90 -1.31 0.11 -6.01
CA CYS A 90 -0.41 0.64 -7.03
C CYS A 90 -1.13 1.70 -7.86
N GLU A 91 -0.75 2.95 -7.66
CA GLU A 91 -1.27 4.08 -8.44
C GLU A 91 -0.76 4.06 -9.88
N SER A 92 -1.40 4.88 -10.73
CA SER A 92 -1.02 5.02 -12.14
C SER A 92 0.48 5.29 -12.31
N GLY A 93 1.13 4.60 -13.25
CA GLY A 93 2.55 4.76 -13.53
C GLY A 93 3.51 4.22 -12.47
N SER A 94 3.02 3.58 -11.40
CA SER A 94 3.88 2.93 -10.41
C SER A 94 4.34 1.54 -10.87
N ASN A 95 5.55 1.14 -10.46
CA ASN A 95 6.07 -0.21 -10.62
C ASN A 95 5.97 -0.94 -9.29
N CYS A 96 5.09 -1.92 -9.22
CA CYS A 96 4.81 -2.69 -8.03
C CYS A 96 5.29 -4.12 -8.17
N ASN A 97 6.15 -4.55 -7.25
CA ASN A 97 6.54 -5.94 -7.08
C ASN A 97 6.03 -6.44 -5.72
N PHE A 98 5.22 -7.47 -5.73
CA PHE A 98 4.66 -8.04 -4.50
C PHE A 98 4.81 -9.56 -4.46
N THR A 99 5.59 -10.01 -3.49
CA THR A 99 5.77 -11.42 -3.17
C THR A 99 4.99 -11.75 -1.91
N CYS A 100 4.04 -12.67 -2.01
CA CYS A 100 3.24 -13.18 -0.91
C CYS A 100 3.41 -14.71 -0.77
N SER A 101 4.14 -15.14 0.25
CA SER A 101 4.28 -16.57 0.56
C SER A 101 3.33 -17.05 1.65
N GLY A 102 2.79 -16.16 2.50
CA GLY A 102 1.85 -16.54 3.56
C GLY A 102 0.38 -16.69 3.11
N GLY A 103 0.06 -16.30 1.87
CA GLY A 103 -1.29 -16.37 1.32
C GLY A 103 -2.22 -15.25 1.80
N ARG A 104 -3.46 -15.26 1.28
CA ARG A 104 -4.52 -14.27 1.60
C ARG A 104 -4.14 -12.81 1.30
N CYS A 105 -3.20 -12.60 0.39
CA CYS A 105 -2.74 -11.27 0.04
C CYS A 105 -3.61 -10.61 -1.02
N ALA A 106 -3.71 -9.29 -0.97
CA ALA A 106 -4.46 -8.47 -1.92
C ALA A 106 -3.54 -7.52 -2.69
N GLN A 107 -3.60 -7.50 -4.03
CA GLN A 107 -2.95 -6.46 -4.83
C GLN A 107 -3.97 -5.71 -5.66
N GLN A 108 -3.93 -4.38 -5.59
CA GLN A 108 -4.73 -3.48 -6.41
C GLN A 108 -3.84 -2.69 -7.36
N CYS A 109 -4.15 -2.76 -8.65
CA CYS A 109 -3.39 -2.12 -9.72
C CYS A 109 -4.28 -1.15 -10.48
N LEU A 110 -3.99 0.14 -10.40
CA LEU A 110 -4.70 1.18 -11.14
C LEU A 110 -4.18 1.27 -12.59
N ALA A 111 -4.95 1.94 -13.44
CA ALA A 111 -4.63 2.08 -14.87
C ALA A 111 -3.23 2.66 -15.07
N GLY A 112 -2.47 2.12 -16.02
CA GLY A 112 -1.09 2.57 -16.30
C GLY A 112 -0.04 2.14 -15.28
N SER A 113 -0.39 1.39 -14.23
CA SER A 113 0.59 0.77 -13.32
C SER A 113 1.19 -0.50 -13.92
N ASN A 114 2.38 -0.87 -13.47
CA ASN A 114 3.02 -2.14 -13.80
C ASN A 114 3.10 -3.01 -12.53
N CYS A 115 2.35 -4.10 -12.52
CA CYS A 115 2.19 -4.95 -11.36
C CYS A 115 2.74 -6.35 -11.60
N ASP A 116 3.76 -6.69 -10.83
CA ASP A 116 4.28 -8.04 -10.68
C ASP A 116 3.80 -8.61 -9.34
N PHE A 117 3.10 -9.75 -9.42
CA PHE A 117 2.58 -10.43 -8.24
C PHE A 117 2.93 -11.90 -8.25
N THR A 118 3.63 -12.31 -7.20
CA THR A 118 3.96 -13.70 -6.93
C THR A 118 3.26 -14.15 -5.65
N CYS A 119 2.32 -15.09 -5.76
CA CYS A 119 1.64 -15.70 -4.63
C CYS A 119 1.88 -17.20 -4.57
N SER A 120 2.64 -17.65 -3.57
CA SER A 120 2.86 -19.08 -3.32
C SER A 120 2.00 -19.65 -2.19
N GLY A 121 1.51 -18.81 -1.27
CA GLY A 121 0.70 -19.27 -0.13
C GLY A 121 -0.78 -19.53 -0.45
N GLY A 122 -1.26 -19.10 -1.62
CA GLY A 122 -2.64 -19.29 -2.06
C GLY A 122 -3.65 -18.31 -1.45
N SER A 123 -4.92 -18.42 -1.85
CA SER A 123 -6.03 -17.54 -1.45
C SER A 123 -5.76 -16.05 -1.72
N CYS A 124 -4.90 -15.73 -2.68
CA CYS A 124 -4.58 -14.36 -3.00
C CYS A 124 -5.67 -13.74 -3.88
N ALA A 125 -6.01 -12.49 -3.59
CA ALA A 125 -6.98 -11.72 -4.36
C ALA A 125 -6.27 -10.60 -5.12
N ARG A 126 -6.80 -10.27 -6.29
CA ARG A 126 -6.25 -9.21 -7.10
C ARG A 126 -7.33 -8.43 -7.81
N THR A 127 -7.11 -7.13 -7.87
CA THR A 127 -7.94 -6.19 -8.61
C THR A 127 -7.08 -5.40 -9.55
N VAL A 128 -7.38 -5.48 -10.83
CA VAL A 128 -6.66 -4.76 -11.88
C VAL A 128 -7.62 -3.80 -12.56
N ALA A 129 -7.17 -2.60 -12.88
CA ALA A 129 -7.91 -1.62 -13.68
C ALA A 129 -7.47 -1.68 -15.15
N ALA A 130 -8.35 -1.26 -16.06
CA ALA A 130 -8.08 -1.26 -17.49
C ALA A 130 -6.83 -0.45 -17.84
N GLY A 131 -5.94 -1.03 -18.66
CA GLY A 131 -4.69 -0.39 -19.07
C GLY A 131 -3.52 -0.55 -18.09
N ALA A 132 -3.63 -1.39 -17.06
CA ALA A 132 -2.48 -1.78 -16.24
C ALA A 132 -1.71 -2.95 -16.87
N ASN A 133 -0.38 -2.95 -16.75
CA ASN A 133 0.47 -4.07 -17.14
C ASN A 133 0.62 -5.04 -15.99
N MET A 134 0.55 -6.34 -16.28
CA MET A 134 0.38 -7.32 -15.22
C MET A 134 1.13 -8.64 -15.48
N ARG A 135 1.92 -9.08 -14.49
CA ARG A 135 2.64 -10.36 -14.46
C ARG A 135 2.28 -11.18 -13.24
N HIS A 136 1.50 -12.25 -13.44
CA HIS A 136 0.94 -13.08 -12.37
C HIS A 136 1.63 -14.42 -12.28
N THR A 137 2.17 -14.70 -11.11
CA THR A 137 2.61 -16.05 -10.76
C THR A 137 1.84 -16.46 -9.51
N CYS A 138 0.91 -17.39 -9.67
CA CYS A 138 0.29 -18.04 -8.52
C CYS A 138 0.55 -19.53 -8.57
N THR A 139 1.29 -20.01 -7.58
CA THR A 139 1.56 -21.43 -7.38
C THR A 139 0.75 -21.99 -6.20
N GLY A 140 0.22 -21.13 -5.34
CA GLY A 140 -0.71 -21.53 -4.29
C GLY A 140 -2.13 -21.79 -4.84
N GLY A 141 -2.94 -22.56 -4.12
CA GLY A 141 -4.35 -22.76 -4.50
C GLY A 141 -5.21 -21.50 -4.36
N SER A 142 -6.33 -21.42 -5.07
CA SER A 142 -7.39 -20.41 -4.86
C SER A 142 -7.00 -18.94 -5.08
N CYS A 143 -6.16 -18.65 -6.07
CA CYS A 143 -5.92 -17.27 -6.49
C CYS A 143 -7.07 -16.72 -7.34
N THR A 144 -7.53 -15.51 -6.99
CA THR A 144 -8.57 -14.80 -7.72
C THR A 144 -7.99 -13.56 -8.40
N LYS A 145 -8.26 -13.41 -9.70
CA LYS A 145 -7.99 -12.19 -10.46
C LYS A 145 -9.34 -11.56 -10.81
N THR A 146 -9.49 -10.29 -10.45
CA THR A 146 -10.66 -9.46 -10.75
C THR A 146 -10.22 -8.27 -11.59
N GLY A 147 -10.92 -7.99 -12.68
CA GLY A 147 -10.57 -6.92 -13.62
C GLY A 147 -9.54 -7.34 -14.70
N PRO A 148 -9.16 -6.41 -15.60
CA PRO A 148 -8.45 -6.74 -16.85
C PRO A 148 -7.00 -7.24 -16.70
#